data_AF-A0A285SEV1-F1
#
_entry.id   AF-A0A285SEV1-F1
#
_cell.length_a   1.000
_cell.length_b   1.000
_cell.length_c   1.000
_cell.angle_alpha   90.00
_cell.angle_beta   90.00
_cell.angle_gamma   90.00
#
_symmetry.space_group_name_H-M   'P 1'
#
loop_
_entity.id
_entity.type
_entity.pdbx_description
1 polymer ?
#
loop_
_entity_poly.entity_id
_entity_poly.type
_entity_poly.pdbx_seq_one_letter_code
_entity_poly.pdbx_strand_id
1 'polypeptide(L)'
;MARPLVTLLAGLSIIATPLPAPAEAQRGDTAPLAIACRADRPKEPVTAEICALFAERVAARYPGRAVRLQTAHTALTLVLLEAGRQRFVARIDHAAGEGLAQGTARFDAPLDAAARAALIDRLLEAAPQL
;
A
#
# COMPACT_ATOMS: atom_id res chain seq x y z
N MET A 1 -35.38 58.68 -55.70
CA MET A 1 -36.28 58.28 -54.59
C MET A 1 -36.57 56.80 -54.74
N ALA A 2 -36.13 55.96 -53.79
CA ALA A 2 -36.66 54.64 -53.39
C ALA A 2 -35.57 53.83 -52.67
N ARG A 3 -35.76 53.58 -51.36
CA ARG A 3 -35.14 52.51 -50.55
C ARG A 3 -35.97 51.22 -50.75
N PRO A 4 -35.46 49.97 -50.57
CA PRO A 4 -35.19 49.35 -49.24
C PRO A 4 -33.91 48.44 -49.21
N LEU A 5 -33.13 48.37 -48.13
CA LEU A 5 -33.33 47.66 -46.84
C LEU A 5 -33.17 46.13 -46.94
N VAL A 6 -32.01 45.58 -46.57
CA VAL A 6 -31.90 44.29 -45.84
C VAL A 6 -30.66 44.29 -44.94
N THR A 7 -30.92 43.99 -43.68
CA THR A 7 -30.03 43.79 -42.52
C THR A 7 -29.57 42.32 -42.47
N LEU A 8 -28.31 42.04 -42.10
CA LEU A 8 -27.88 40.75 -41.53
C LEU A 8 -26.53 40.95 -40.81
N LEU A 9 -26.51 41.21 -39.49
CA LEU A 9 -26.49 40.25 -38.37
C LEU A 9 -25.34 39.23 -38.38
N ALA A 10 -24.31 39.59 -37.60
CA ALA A 10 -23.62 38.81 -36.58
C ALA A 10 -23.43 37.29 -36.76
N GLY A 11 -22.17 36.86 -36.77
CA GLY A 11 -21.73 35.49 -36.48
C GLY A 11 -20.40 35.52 -35.74
N LEU A 12 -20.42 35.78 -34.43
CA LEU A 12 -19.27 35.70 -33.53
C LEU A 12 -19.15 34.24 -33.06
N SER A 13 -18.28 33.46 -33.69
CA SER A 13 -18.01 32.07 -33.26
C SER A 13 -16.99 32.06 -32.12
N ILE A 14 -17.49 31.90 -30.89
CA ILE A 14 -16.65 31.54 -29.74
C ILE A 14 -16.42 30.03 -29.81
N ILE A 15 -15.21 29.62 -30.17
CA ILE A 15 -14.79 28.22 -30.12
C ILE A 15 -14.45 27.91 -28.66
N ALA A 16 -15.40 27.30 -27.94
CA ALA A 16 -15.15 26.74 -26.63
C ALA A 16 -14.31 25.47 -26.78
N THR A 17 -13.00 25.56 -26.56
CA THR A 17 -12.15 24.39 -26.33
C THR A 17 -12.58 23.71 -25.03
N PRO A 18 -13.00 22.43 -25.05
CA PRO A 18 -13.26 21.70 -23.83
C PRO A 18 -11.93 21.48 -23.09
N LEU A 19 -11.83 22.02 -21.88
CA LEU A 19 -10.81 21.62 -20.91
C LEU A 19 -10.92 20.10 -20.70
N PRO A 20 -9.83 19.32 -20.78
CA PRO A 20 -9.86 17.95 -20.32
C PRO A 20 -10.18 17.99 -18.82
N ALA A 21 -11.30 17.37 -18.45
CA ALA A 21 -11.64 17.12 -17.06
C ALA A 21 -10.46 16.44 -16.36
N PRO A 22 -10.17 16.76 -15.08
CA PRO A 22 -9.18 16.01 -14.33
C PRO A 22 -9.60 14.55 -14.40
N ALA A 23 -8.67 13.69 -14.82
CA ALA A 23 -8.84 12.25 -14.80
C ALA A 23 -9.45 11.88 -13.44
N GLU A 24 -10.73 11.54 -13.43
CA GLU A 24 -11.36 10.91 -12.29
C GLU A 24 -10.54 9.64 -12.09
N ALA A 25 -9.66 9.69 -11.09
CA ALA A 25 -8.93 8.55 -10.62
C ALA A 25 -9.95 7.43 -10.51
N GLN A 26 -9.82 6.43 -11.38
CA GLN A 26 -10.57 5.20 -11.29
C GLN A 26 -10.45 4.75 -9.84
N ARG A 27 -11.51 5.02 -9.06
CA ARG A 27 -11.85 4.29 -7.85
C ARG A 27 -12.24 2.91 -8.36
N GLY A 28 -11.23 2.18 -8.84
CA GLY A 28 -11.32 0.76 -9.03
C GLY A 28 -11.74 0.23 -7.67
N ASP A 29 -12.91 -0.38 -7.64
CA ASP A 29 -13.48 -1.09 -6.52
C ASP A 29 -12.58 -2.31 -6.21
N THR A 30 -11.36 -2.00 -5.81
CA THR A 30 -10.32 -2.98 -5.51
C THR A 30 -10.46 -3.15 -4.02
N ALA A 31 -11.06 -4.29 -3.64
CA ALA A 31 -11.25 -4.64 -2.24
C ALA A 31 -9.95 -4.38 -1.47
N PRO A 32 -10.05 -3.77 -0.27
CA PRO A 32 -8.87 -3.44 0.50
C PRO A 32 -8.03 -4.69 0.76
N LEU A 33 -6.72 -4.55 0.64
CA LEU A 33 -5.76 -5.59 0.96
C LEU A 33 -5.74 -5.78 2.48
N ALA A 34 -6.44 -6.83 2.93
CA ALA A 34 -6.48 -7.24 4.32
C ALA A 34 -5.14 -7.88 4.72
N ILE A 35 -4.53 -7.34 5.77
CA ILE A 35 -3.25 -7.83 6.32
C ILE A 35 -3.36 -8.06 7.83
N ALA A 36 -2.52 -8.93 8.38
CA ALA A 36 -2.44 -9.17 9.82
C ALA A 36 -0.99 -9.12 10.30
N CYS A 37 -0.83 -8.97 11.61
CA CYS A 37 0.39 -9.35 12.31
C CYS A 37 0.03 -10.34 13.41
N ARG A 38 0.93 -11.29 13.68
CA ARG A 38 0.86 -12.12 14.88
C ARG A 38 2.26 -12.53 15.33
N ALA A 39 2.36 -12.96 16.57
CA ALA A 39 3.53 -13.66 17.05
C ALA A 39 3.34 -15.16 16.81
N ASP A 40 4.43 -15.85 16.49
CA ASP A 40 4.49 -17.31 16.47
C ASP A 40 4.28 -17.88 17.88
N ARG A 41 4.79 -17.17 18.90
CA ARG A 41 4.68 -17.57 20.31
C ARG A 41 3.93 -16.52 21.13
N PRO A 42 3.08 -16.92 22.10
CA PRO A 42 2.29 -15.98 22.91
C PRO A 42 3.11 -14.94 23.70
N LYS A 43 4.40 -15.23 23.94
CA LYS A 43 5.29 -14.37 24.72
C LYS A 43 6.06 -13.35 23.88
N GLU A 44 6.00 -13.44 22.55
CA GLU A 44 6.68 -12.49 21.67
C GLU A 44 5.76 -11.28 21.43
N PRO A 45 6.20 -10.04 21.73
CA PRO A 45 5.35 -8.88 21.56
C PRO A 45 5.22 -8.50 20.08
N VAL A 46 4.00 -8.57 19.56
CA VAL A 46 3.63 -7.83 18.34
C VAL A 46 3.26 -6.43 18.76
N THR A 47 4.12 -5.46 18.48
CA THR A 47 3.83 -4.07 18.81
C THR A 47 3.06 -3.38 17.70
N ALA A 48 2.28 -2.35 18.04
CA ALA A 48 1.54 -1.56 17.08
C ALA A 48 2.46 -0.91 16.03
N GLU A 49 3.68 -0.54 16.44
CA GLU A 49 4.70 0.05 15.56
C GLU A 49 5.18 -0.94 14.50
N ILE A 50 5.37 -2.21 14.86
CA ILE A 50 5.76 -3.25 13.89
C ILE A 50 4.64 -3.45 12.85
N CYS A 51 3.38 -3.46 13.30
CA CYS A 51 2.24 -3.57 12.39
C CYS A 51 2.03 -2.34 11.51
N ALA A 52 2.22 -1.15 12.05
CA ALA A 52 2.17 0.08 11.28
C ALA A 52 3.26 0.09 10.20
N LEU A 53 4.49 -0.29 10.56
CA LEU A 53 5.60 -0.41 9.62
C LEU A 53 5.28 -1.43 8.52
N PHE A 54 4.75 -2.60 8.89
CA PHE A 54 4.33 -3.61 7.92
C PHE A 54 3.25 -3.08 6.96
N ALA A 55 2.22 -2.43 7.48
CA ALA A 55 1.15 -1.85 6.67
C ALA A 55 1.68 -0.79 5.69
N GLU A 56 2.62 0.05 6.14
CA GLU A 56 3.28 1.06 5.31
C GLU A 56 4.07 0.40 4.17
N ARG A 57 4.87 -0.63 4.47
CA ARG A 57 5.64 -1.36 3.45
C ARG A 57 4.74 -2.06 2.43
N VAL A 58 3.65 -2.68 2.89
CA VAL A 58 2.64 -3.27 1.99
C VAL A 58 2.01 -2.20 1.10
N ALA A 59 1.62 -1.05 1.65
CA ALA A 59 1.02 0.04 0.87
C ALA A 59 1.99 0.59 -0.18
N ALA A 60 3.28 0.69 0.15
CA ALA A 60 4.33 1.08 -0.79
C ALA A 60 4.53 0.05 -1.92
N ARG A 61 4.41 -1.25 -1.59
CA ARG A 61 4.60 -2.34 -2.55
C ARG A 61 3.41 -2.51 -3.51
N TYR A 62 2.21 -2.16 -3.07
CA TYR A 62 0.95 -2.30 -3.82
C TYR A 62 0.26 -0.93 -3.99
N PRO A 63 0.84 -0.01 -4.77
CA PRO A 63 0.26 1.30 -4.99
C PRO A 63 -1.13 1.16 -5.64
N GLY A 64 -2.12 1.85 -5.09
CA GLY A 64 -3.51 1.79 -5.56
C GLY A 64 -4.40 0.77 -4.83
N ARG A 65 -3.86 -0.05 -3.93
CA ARG A 65 -4.64 -0.92 -3.03
C ARG A 65 -4.72 -0.28 -1.65
N ALA A 66 -5.93 -0.09 -1.13
CA ALA A 66 -6.11 0.33 0.26
C ALA A 66 -5.68 -0.80 1.20
N VAL A 67 -4.79 -0.56 2.15
CA VAL A 67 -4.33 -1.58 3.11
C VAL A 67 -5.14 -1.49 4.40
N ARG A 68 -5.59 -2.63 4.94
CA ARG A 68 -6.32 -2.69 6.21
C ARG A 68 -5.77 -3.79 7.12
N LEU A 69 -5.46 -3.43 8.37
CA LEU A 69 -5.14 -4.40 9.41
C LEU A 69 -6.43 -5.11 9.87
N GLN A 70 -6.41 -6.44 9.86
CA GLN A 70 -7.50 -7.33 10.25
C GLN A 70 -6.95 -8.54 11.00
N THR A 71 -7.83 -9.26 11.72
CA THR A 71 -7.46 -10.43 12.53
C THR A 71 -7.76 -11.76 11.85
N ALA A 72 -8.55 -11.76 10.77
CA ALA A 72 -8.97 -12.95 10.04
C ALA A 72 -9.07 -12.67 8.54
N HIS A 73 -9.03 -13.74 7.72
CA HIS A 73 -9.17 -13.70 6.27
C HIS A 73 -8.23 -12.69 5.58
N THR A 74 -6.96 -12.72 5.97
CA THR A 74 -5.93 -11.82 5.46
C THR A 74 -5.20 -12.43 4.27
N ALA A 75 -4.83 -11.58 3.31
CA ALA A 75 -4.03 -11.99 2.16
C ALA A 75 -2.56 -12.17 2.55
N LEU A 76 -2.07 -11.35 3.47
CA LEU A 76 -0.72 -11.43 4.03
C LEU A 76 -0.78 -11.36 5.56
N THR A 77 0.05 -12.15 6.22
CA THR A 77 0.23 -12.09 7.68
C THR A 77 1.72 -12.02 8.00
N LEU A 78 2.16 -10.94 8.62
CA LEU A 78 3.50 -10.88 9.21
C LEU A 78 3.51 -11.72 10.48
N VAL A 79 4.29 -12.79 10.50
CA VAL A 79 4.50 -13.63 11.67
C VAL A 79 5.86 -13.33 12.28
N LEU A 80 5.86 -12.86 13.52
CA LEU A 80 7.08 -12.60 14.28
C LEU A 80 7.51 -13.87 15.00
N LEU A 81 8.69 -14.38 14.65
CA LEU A 81 9.34 -15.49 15.36
C LEU A 81 10.21 -14.96 16.50
N GLU A 82 10.80 -13.78 16.33
CA GLU A 82 11.58 -13.08 17.34
C GLU A 82 11.57 -11.56 17.06
N ALA A 83 11.33 -10.73 18.08
CA ALA A 83 11.23 -9.29 17.99
C ALA A 83 11.87 -8.62 19.22
N GLY A 84 13.20 -8.64 19.26
CA GLY A 84 14.00 -8.03 20.31
C GLY A 84 14.57 -6.65 19.95
N ARG A 85 15.33 -6.07 20.89
CA ARG A 85 16.08 -4.82 20.68
C ARG A 85 17.17 -4.95 19.62
N GLN A 86 17.76 -6.12 19.47
CA GLN A 86 18.94 -6.36 18.63
C GLN A 86 18.68 -7.35 17.50
N ARG A 87 17.55 -8.06 17.53
CA ARG A 87 17.23 -9.13 16.59
C ARG A 87 15.78 -9.03 16.17
N PHE A 88 15.52 -9.31 14.90
CA PHE A 88 14.19 -9.35 14.33
C PHE A 88 14.15 -10.49 13.33
N VAL A 89 13.29 -11.48 13.59
CA VAL A 89 13.09 -12.67 12.75
C VAL A 89 11.61 -12.78 12.46
N ALA A 90 11.26 -12.81 11.18
CA ALA A 90 9.88 -12.82 10.72
C ALA A 90 9.72 -13.64 9.44
N ARG A 91 8.47 -13.99 9.13
CA ARG A 91 8.04 -14.49 7.82
C ARG A 91 6.73 -13.82 7.43
N ILE A 92 6.36 -13.91 6.15
CA ILE A 92 5.06 -13.47 5.67
C ILE A 92 4.30 -14.71 5.18
N ASP A 93 3.25 -15.08 5.93
CA ASP A 93 2.31 -16.11 5.51
C ASP A 93 1.30 -15.51 4.54
N HIS A 94 0.80 -16.32 3.60
CA HIS A 94 -0.17 -15.92 2.58
C HIS A 94 -1.16 -17.06 2.26
N ALA A 95 -2.13 -16.81 1.39
CA ALA A 95 -3.18 -17.79 1.06
C ALA A 95 -2.64 -19.15 0.58
N ALA A 96 -1.52 -19.15 -0.17
CA ALA A 96 -0.88 -20.38 -0.65
C ALA A 96 0.01 -21.11 0.39
N GLY A 97 0.20 -20.58 1.60
CA GLY A 97 0.99 -21.23 2.64
C GLY A 97 1.89 -20.29 3.46
N GLU A 98 2.75 -20.91 4.26
CA GLU A 98 3.73 -20.21 5.10
C GLU A 98 4.90 -19.67 4.27
N GLY A 99 5.33 -18.45 4.58
CA GLY A 99 6.53 -17.87 3.98
C GLY A 99 7.82 -18.41 4.58
N LEU A 100 8.94 -18.14 3.92
CA LEU A 100 10.26 -18.45 4.48
C LEU A 100 10.64 -17.42 5.54
N ALA A 101 11.07 -17.92 6.70
CA ALA A 101 11.58 -17.07 7.77
C ALA A 101 12.92 -16.45 7.38
N GLN A 102 13.06 -15.15 7.63
CA GLN A 102 14.29 -14.41 7.48
C GLN A 102 14.53 -13.56 8.72
N GLY A 103 15.79 -13.21 8.96
CA GLY A 103 16.19 -12.44 10.12
C GLY A 103 17.22 -11.36 9.81
N THR A 104 17.27 -10.38 10.70
CA THR A 104 18.35 -9.40 10.79
C THR A 104 18.73 -9.21 12.26
N ALA A 105 19.99 -8.90 12.51
CA ALA A 105 20.50 -8.67 13.86
C ALA A 105 21.62 -7.64 13.87
N ARG A 106 21.79 -6.97 15.01
CA ARG A 106 22.91 -6.07 15.32
C ARG A 106 23.46 -6.41 16.69
N PHE A 107 24.78 -6.53 16.80
CA PHE A 107 25.43 -6.98 18.03
C PHE A 107 25.64 -5.83 19.03
N ASP A 108 26.07 -4.66 18.54
CA ASP A 108 26.49 -3.54 19.40
C ASP A 108 25.56 -2.32 19.35
N ALA A 109 24.43 -2.43 18.65
CA ALA A 109 23.47 -1.34 18.53
C ALA A 109 22.03 -1.88 18.47
N PRO A 110 21.03 -1.09 18.92
CA PRO A 110 19.64 -1.40 18.67
C PRO A 110 19.37 -1.55 17.17
N LEU A 111 18.49 -2.48 16.84
CA LEU A 111 17.94 -2.63 15.50
C LEU A 111 16.93 -1.51 15.26
N ASP A 112 17.30 -0.57 14.40
CA ASP A 112 16.47 0.58 14.05
C ASP A 112 15.31 0.20 13.11
N ALA A 113 14.39 1.16 12.94
CA ALA A 113 13.22 0.98 12.08
C ALA A 113 13.60 0.72 10.61
N ALA A 114 14.70 1.31 10.12
CA ALA A 114 15.17 1.13 8.74
C ALA A 114 15.62 -0.31 8.49
N ALA A 115 16.37 -0.92 9.42
CA ALA A 115 16.78 -2.31 9.32
C ALA A 115 15.58 -3.27 9.39
N ARG A 116 14.56 -2.96 10.20
CA ARG A 116 13.29 -3.71 10.22
C ARG A 116 12.53 -3.57 8.91
N ALA A 117 12.43 -2.36 8.37
CA ALA A 117 11.78 -2.07 7.09
C ALA A 117 12.43 -2.86 5.96
N ALA A 118 13.77 -2.82 5.87
CA ALA A 118 14.52 -3.57 4.86
C ALA A 118 14.34 -5.09 4.97
N LEU A 119 14.16 -5.64 6.19
CA LEU A 119 13.78 -7.05 6.32
C LEU A 119 12.36 -7.29 5.79
N ILE A 120 11.39 -6.45 6.15
CA ILE A 120 10.01 -6.58 5.69
C ILE A 120 9.92 -6.48 4.17
N ASP A 121 10.66 -5.56 3.55
CA ASP A 121 10.70 -5.40 2.10
C ASP A 121 11.22 -6.67 1.42
N ARG A 122 12.31 -7.28 1.92
CA ARG A 122 12.81 -8.57 1.42
C ARG A 122 11.82 -9.72 1.60
N LEU A 123 11.09 -9.74 2.72
CA LEU A 123 10.03 -10.73 2.93
C LEU A 123 8.87 -10.55 1.95
N LEU A 124 8.50 -9.30 1.64
CA LEU A 124 7.46 -8.97 0.66
C LEU A 124 7.90 -9.28 -0.78
N GLU A 125 9.18 -9.11 -1.10
CA GLU A 125 9.76 -9.51 -2.39
C GLU A 125 9.72 -11.03 -2.60
N ALA A 126 9.92 -11.79 -1.52
CA ALA A 126 9.83 -13.25 -1.55
C ALA A 126 8.38 -13.78 -1.55
N ALA A 127 7.40 -12.95 -1.19
CA ALA A 127 5.99 -13.30 -1.20
C ALA A 127 5.42 -13.32 -2.64
N PRO A 128 4.42 -14.17 -2.93
CA PRO A 128 3.74 -14.15 -4.22
C PRO A 128 3.03 -12.81 -4.46
N GLN A 129 2.89 -12.44 -5.73
CA GLN A 129 2.13 -11.26 -6.14
C GLN A 129 0.63 -11.46 -5.85
N LEU A 130 -0.07 -10.39 -5.46
CA LEU A 130 -1.48 -10.37 -5.05
C LEU A 130 -2.40 -9.57 -5.99
#